data_AF-A0A3N5UWA5-F1
#
_entry.id   AF-A0A3N5UWA5-F1
#
_cell.length_a   1.000
_cell.length_b   1.000
_cell.length_c   1.000
_cell.angle_alpha   90.00
_cell.angle_beta   90.00
_cell.angle_gamma   90.00
#
_symmetry.space_group_name_H-M   'P 1'
#
loop_
_entity.id
_entity.type
_entity.pdbx_description
1 polymer ?
#
loop_
_entity_poly.entity_id
_entity_poly.type
_entity_poly.pdbx_seq_one_letter_code
_entity_poly.pdbx_strand_id
1 'polypeptide(L)'
;MKDVIRQLSVLVAAIVMIAANVLANALPLNGQTTGSISDSFPVYFVPAGYVFSIWGLIYLGVITYVVYQLLPSQRSNPLHRRIGYLFVAGSAANVAWIFLWHYEQFILTLVAMLILLVSLTAIYGRLQASPPSGGIAERLAVRLPFSIYLGWITVATIANVTVVLDDLRWDGWGV
;
A
#
# COMPACT_ATOMS: atom_id res chain seq x y z
N MET A 1 -13.47 -24.50 -3.33
CA MET A 1 -14.18 -23.29 -2.84
C MET A 1 -13.27 -22.29 -2.15
N LYS A 2 -12.47 -22.68 -1.14
CA LYS A 2 -11.59 -21.76 -0.38
C LYS A 2 -10.65 -20.89 -1.26
N ASP A 3 -10.10 -21.45 -2.35
CA ASP A 3 -9.21 -20.70 -3.25
C ASP A 3 -9.91 -19.64 -4.08
N VAL A 4 -11.14 -19.90 -4.51
CA VAL A 4 -11.94 -18.95 -5.29
C VAL A 4 -12.33 -17.78 -4.41
N ILE A 5 -12.73 -18.05 -3.15
CA ILE A 5 -13.03 -17.00 -2.18
C ILE A 5 -11.80 -16.11 -1.99
N ARG A 6 -10.61 -16.69 -1.75
CA ARG A 6 -9.36 -15.93 -1.66
C ARG A 6 -9.10 -15.08 -2.91
N GLN A 7 -9.23 -15.67 -4.10
CA GLN A 7 -9.02 -14.97 -5.37
C GLN A 7 -9.94 -13.75 -5.51
N LEU A 8 -11.22 -13.92 -5.16
CA LEU A 8 -12.21 -12.85 -5.17
C LEU A 8 -11.95 -11.79 -4.10
N SER A 9 -11.55 -12.18 -2.89
CA SER A 9 -11.18 -11.24 -1.83
C SER A 9 -10.00 -10.37 -2.25
N VAL A 10 -8.97 -10.94 -2.88
CA VAL A 10 -7.82 -10.18 -3.41
C VAL A 10 -8.26 -9.23 -4.51
N LEU A 11 -9.11 -9.68 -5.43
CA LEU A 11 -9.64 -8.84 -6.52
C LEU A 11 -10.44 -7.64 -5.96
N VAL A 12 -11.40 -7.90 -5.07
CA VAL A 12 -12.24 -6.86 -4.47
C VAL A 12 -11.38 -5.89 -3.66
N ALA A 13 -10.46 -6.38 -2.84
CA ALA A 13 -9.56 -5.54 -2.06
C ALA A 13 -8.70 -4.62 -2.95
N ALA A 14 -8.17 -5.13 -4.07
CA ALA A 14 -7.41 -4.34 -5.01
C ALA A 14 -8.28 -3.26 -5.69
N ILE A 15 -9.48 -3.61 -6.14
CA ILE A 15 -10.42 -2.66 -6.77
C ILE A 15 -10.75 -1.54 -5.78
N VAL A 16 -11.16 -1.88 -4.56
CA VAL A 16 -11.53 -0.90 -3.53
C VAL A 16 -10.34 -0.02 -3.17
N MET A 17 -9.15 -0.61 -2.99
CA MET A 17 -7.92 0.14 -2.68
C MET A 17 -7.56 1.12 -3.79
N ILE A 18 -7.49 0.67 -5.05
CA ILE A 18 -7.15 1.55 -6.18
C ILE A 18 -8.22 2.64 -6.33
N ALA A 19 -9.50 2.29 -6.25
CA ALA A 19 -10.60 3.25 -6.34
C ALA A 19 -10.49 4.31 -5.25
N ALA A 20 -10.24 3.93 -3.99
CA ALA A 20 -10.10 4.86 -2.88
C ALA A 20 -8.95 5.85 -3.09
N ASN A 21 -7.77 5.39 -3.54
CA ASN A 21 -6.64 6.28 -3.77
C ASN A 21 -6.83 7.19 -4.99
N VAL A 22 -7.43 6.68 -6.07
CA VAL A 22 -7.76 7.51 -7.23
C VAL A 22 -8.79 8.56 -6.85
N LEU A 23 -9.83 8.16 -6.12
CA LEU A 23 -10.90 9.05 -5.66
C LEU A 23 -10.35 10.15 -4.75
N ALA A 24 -9.44 9.82 -3.82
CA ALA A 24 -8.79 10.80 -2.94
C ALA A 24 -8.08 11.95 -3.66
N ASN A 25 -7.66 11.74 -4.92
CA ASN A 25 -7.01 12.77 -5.72
C ASN A 25 -7.94 13.38 -6.79
N ALA A 26 -8.88 12.61 -7.33
CA ALA A 26 -9.79 13.06 -8.39
C ALA A 26 -11.05 13.78 -7.86
N LEU A 27 -11.53 13.36 -6.69
CA LEU A 27 -12.67 13.95 -5.97
C LEU A 27 -12.15 14.26 -4.56
N PRO A 28 -11.54 15.44 -4.35
CA PRO A 28 -10.79 15.75 -3.13
C PRO A 28 -11.66 15.47 -1.91
N LEU A 29 -11.35 14.37 -1.21
CA LEU A 29 -12.08 13.93 -0.03
C LEU A 29 -11.87 15.01 1.03
N ASN A 30 -12.95 15.48 1.66
CA ASN A 30 -12.90 16.62 2.58
C ASN A 30 -12.36 17.92 1.93
N GLY A 31 -12.50 18.09 0.61
CA GLY A 31 -12.04 19.29 -0.11
C GLY A 31 -10.52 19.41 -0.25
N GLN A 32 -9.77 18.39 0.17
CA GLN A 32 -8.31 18.37 0.12
C GLN A 32 -7.82 17.17 -0.69
N THR A 33 -6.63 17.29 -1.26
CA THR A 33 -5.90 16.16 -1.86
C THR A 33 -4.87 15.62 -0.87
N THR A 34 -4.45 14.37 -1.07
CA THR A 34 -3.37 13.76 -0.28
C THR A 34 -2.11 14.62 -0.29
N GLY A 35 -1.73 15.14 -1.47
CA GLY A 35 -0.56 16.00 -1.65
C GLY A 35 -0.70 17.33 -0.94
N SER A 36 -1.85 18.02 -1.05
CA SER A 36 -2.05 19.32 -0.40
C SER A 36 -2.01 19.25 1.13
N ILE A 37 -2.48 18.16 1.73
CA ILE A 37 -2.34 17.94 3.18
C ILE A 37 -0.86 17.71 3.52
N SER A 38 -0.13 16.98 2.69
CA SER A 38 1.31 16.77 2.90
C SER A 38 2.11 18.07 2.79
N ASP A 39 1.74 18.94 1.86
CA ASP A 39 2.42 20.23 1.60
C ASP A 39 2.12 21.29 2.68
N SER A 40 1.09 21.10 3.52
CA SER A 40 0.77 22.03 4.61
C SER A 40 1.69 21.88 5.82
N PHE A 41 2.38 20.74 5.95
CA PHE A 41 3.33 20.50 7.02
C PHE A 41 4.75 20.97 6.61
N PRO A 42 5.44 21.79 7.43
CA PRO A 42 6.77 22.31 7.14
C PRO A 42 7.88 21.26 7.41
N VAL A 43 7.72 20.05 6.89
CA VAL A 43 8.63 18.93 7.12
C VAL A 43 9.55 18.68 5.92
N TYR A 44 10.87 18.68 6.16
CA TYR A 44 11.89 18.56 5.11
C TYR A 44 11.91 17.21 4.36
N PHE A 45 11.23 16.20 4.90
CA PHE A 45 11.18 14.86 4.32
C PHE A 45 9.95 14.62 3.43
N VAL A 46 9.02 15.59 3.32
CA VAL A 46 7.86 15.42 2.43
C VAL A 46 8.34 15.36 0.98
N PRO A 47 8.03 14.28 0.24
CA PRO A 47 8.38 14.18 -1.16
C PRO A 47 7.67 15.27 -1.95
N ALA A 48 8.38 15.91 -2.89
CA ALA A 48 7.76 16.84 -3.83
C ALA A 48 6.55 16.19 -4.53
N GLY A 49 5.52 16.99 -4.87
CA GLY A 49 4.25 16.49 -5.40
C GLY A 49 4.36 15.49 -6.57
N TYR A 50 5.37 15.64 -7.45
CA TYR A 50 5.59 14.69 -8.56
C TYR A 50 5.99 13.29 -8.09
N VAL A 51 6.57 13.13 -6.90
CA VAL A 51 6.99 11.83 -6.36
C VAL A 51 5.79 10.92 -6.11
N PHE A 52 4.61 11.48 -5.85
CA PHE A 52 3.36 10.73 -5.76
C PHE A 52 2.95 10.04 -7.08
N SER A 53 3.55 10.40 -8.22
CA SER A 53 3.34 9.69 -9.49
C SER A 53 3.76 8.21 -9.44
N ILE A 54 4.60 7.81 -8.48
CA ILE A 54 4.95 6.40 -8.21
C ILE A 54 3.72 5.53 -7.95
N TRP A 55 2.63 6.11 -7.44
CA TRP A 55 1.36 5.40 -7.26
C TRP A 55 0.81 4.84 -8.56
N GLY A 56 1.01 5.50 -9.70
CA GLY A 56 0.64 4.96 -11.01
C GLY A 56 1.36 3.64 -11.32
N LEU A 57 2.65 3.56 -11.01
CA LEU A 57 3.45 2.35 -11.15
C LEU A 57 3.02 1.26 -10.17
N ILE A 58 2.68 1.63 -8.93
CA ILE A 58 2.16 0.71 -7.92
C ILE A 58 0.81 0.13 -8.37
N TYR A 59 -0.11 0.96 -8.87
CA TYR A 59 -1.41 0.47 -9.37
C TYR A 59 -1.23 -0.50 -10.52
N LEU A 60 -0.35 -0.20 -11.48
CA LEU A 60 -0.03 -1.11 -12.58
C LEU A 60 0.51 -2.45 -12.07
N GLY A 61 1.43 -2.40 -11.09
CA GLY A 61 1.96 -3.59 -10.46
C GLY A 61 0.89 -4.41 -9.72
N VAL A 62 0.01 -3.75 -8.97
CA VAL A 62 -1.11 -4.40 -8.25
C VAL A 62 -2.08 -5.04 -9.24
N ILE A 63 -2.45 -4.35 -10.33
CA ILE A 63 -3.31 -4.90 -11.38
C ILE A 63 -2.66 -6.13 -12.00
N THR A 64 -1.35 -6.07 -12.29
CA THR A 64 -0.60 -7.19 -12.86
C THR A 64 -0.62 -8.40 -11.91
N TYR A 65 -0.42 -8.20 -10.61
CA TYR A 65 -0.54 -9.24 -9.59
C TYR A 65 -1.94 -9.84 -9.54
N VAL A 66 -2.97 -9.01 -9.51
CA VAL A 66 -4.37 -9.44 -9.43
C VAL A 66 -4.78 -10.25 -10.64
N VAL A 67 -4.40 -9.82 -11.85
CA VAL A 67 -4.64 -10.59 -13.08
C VAL A 67 -3.89 -11.91 -13.01
N TYR A 68 -2.60 -11.89 -12.65
CA TYR A 68 -1.78 -13.10 -12.58
C TYR A 68 -2.33 -14.14 -11.61
N GLN A 69 -2.73 -13.74 -10.40
CA GLN A 69 -3.26 -14.66 -9.39
C GLN A 69 -4.66 -15.19 -9.73
N LEU A 70 -5.40 -14.54 -10.63
CA LEU A 70 -6.72 -14.99 -11.12
C LEU A 70 -6.62 -16.09 -12.19
N LEU A 71 -5.47 -16.26 -12.85
CA LEU A 71 -5.31 -17.30 -13.87
C LEU A 71 -5.69 -18.69 -13.31
N PRO A 72 -6.35 -19.55 -14.09
CA PRO A 72 -6.73 -20.90 -13.65
C PRO A 72 -5.54 -21.72 -13.14
N SER A 73 -4.37 -21.57 -13.77
CA SER A 73 -3.11 -22.23 -13.39
C SER A 73 -2.56 -21.77 -12.03
N GLN A 74 -2.99 -20.60 -11.54
CA GLN A 74 -2.53 -20.02 -10.28
C GLN A 74 -3.50 -20.24 -9.12
N ARG A 75 -4.69 -20.80 -9.39
CA ARG A 75 -5.77 -20.95 -8.40
C ARG A 75 -5.32 -21.72 -7.15
N SER A 76 -4.61 -22.84 -7.33
CA SER A 76 -4.13 -23.70 -6.24
C SER A 76 -2.71 -23.38 -5.79
N ASN A 77 -2.08 -22.31 -6.31
CA ASN A 77 -0.69 -22.00 -6.00
C ASN A 77 -0.52 -21.69 -4.49
N PRO A 78 0.33 -22.46 -3.77
CA PRO A 78 0.56 -22.26 -2.34
C PRO A 78 1.09 -20.87 -1.98
N LEU A 79 1.87 -20.24 -2.86
CA LEU A 79 2.40 -18.90 -2.65
C LEU A 79 1.27 -17.88 -2.53
N HIS A 80 0.34 -17.89 -3.48
CA HIS A 80 -0.82 -17.00 -3.51
C HIS A 80 -1.75 -17.22 -2.32
N ARG A 81 -1.86 -18.47 -1.83
CA ARG A 81 -2.57 -18.77 -0.57
C ARG A 81 -1.93 -18.09 0.64
N ARG A 82 -0.60 -18.10 0.70
CA ARG A 82 0.16 -17.52 1.82
C ARG A 82 0.16 -15.99 1.80
N ILE A 83 0.08 -15.34 0.64
CA ILE A 83 0.16 -13.87 0.55
C ILE A 83 -1.22 -13.19 0.39
N GLY A 84 -2.24 -13.90 -0.10
CA GLY A 84 -3.51 -13.29 -0.48
C GLY A 84 -4.22 -12.53 0.65
N TYR A 85 -4.33 -13.11 1.84
CA TYR A 85 -4.98 -12.43 2.97
C TYR A 85 -4.12 -11.32 3.60
N LEU A 86 -2.79 -11.41 3.49
CA LEU A 86 -1.94 -10.27 3.85
C LEU A 86 -2.17 -9.10 2.91
N PHE A 87 -2.33 -9.37 1.61
CA PHE A 87 -2.65 -8.34 0.64
C PHE A 87 -3.99 -7.69 0.96
N VAL A 88 -5.03 -8.48 1.28
CA VAL A 88 -6.34 -7.94 1.69
C VAL A 88 -6.22 -7.06 2.93
N ALA A 89 -5.49 -7.50 3.96
CA ALA A 89 -5.27 -6.71 5.17
C ALA A 89 -4.52 -5.40 4.87
N GLY A 90 -3.46 -5.47 4.07
CA GLY A 90 -2.72 -4.29 3.62
C GLY A 90 -3.59 -3.32 2.81
N SER A 91 -4.39 -3.82 1.87
CA SER A 91 -5.33 -3.02 1.10
C SER A 91 -6.37 -2.34 1.97
N ALA A 92 -6.93 -3.04 2.97
CA ALA A 92 -7.87 -2.44 3.92
C ALA A 92 -7.20 -1.35 4.76
N ALA A 93 -5.97 -1.58 5.23
CA ALA A 93 -5.18 -0.59 5.95
C ALA A 93 -4.85 0.64 5.09
N ASN A 94 -4.52 0.44 3.81
CA ASN A 94 -4.28 1.52 2.86
C ASN A 94 -5.55 2.37 2.63
N VAL A 95 -6.71 1.73 2.47
CA VAL A 95 -8.00 2.44 2.35
C VAL A 95 -8.28 3.23 3.64
N ALA A 96 -8.12 2.60 4.80
CA ALA A 96 -8.30 3.28 6.09
C ALA A 96 -7.36 4.49 6.24
N TRP A 97 -6.09 4.33 5.83
CA TRP A 97 -5.11 5.41 5.84
C TRP A 97 -5.58 6.61 5.02
N ILE A 98 -6.11 6.39 3.81
CA ILE A 98 -6.61 7.47 2.95
C ILE A 98 -7.70 8.27 3.66
N PHE A 99 -8.70 7.61 4.24
CA PHE A 99 -9.77 8.31 4.94
C PHE A 99 -9.24 9.04 6.18
N LEU A 100 -8.45 8.37 7.02
CA LEU A 100 -7.89 8.98 8.23
C LEU A 100 -7.03 10.20 7.90
N TRP A 101 -6.26 10.15 6.81
CA TRP A 101 -5.43 11.26 6.34
C TRP A 101 -6.27 12.47 5.92
N HIS A 102 -7.33 12.25 5.15
CA HIS A 102 -8.20 13.33 4.68
C HIS A 102 -9.10 13.93 5.77
N TYR A 103 -9.33 13.20 6.86
CA TYR A 103 -9.99 13.71 8.07
C TYR A 103 -9.00 14.14 9.16
N GLU A 104 -7.72 14.30 8.81
CA GLU A 104 -6.67 14.86 9.68
C GLU A 104 -6.49 14.07 11.00
N GLN A 105 -6.81 12.78 11.00
CA GLN A 105 -6.64 11.88 12.15
C GLN A 105 -5.21 11.30 12.18
N PHE A 106 -4.18 12.16 12.22
CA PHE A 106 -2.80 11.80 11.91
C PHE A 106 -2.24 10.67 12.78
N ILE A 107 -2.52 10.64 14.09
CA ILE A 107 -2.07 9.53 14.96
C ILE A 107 -2.61 8.17 14.47
N LEU A 108 -3.87 8.13 14.06
CA LEU A 108 -4.49 6.90 13.55
C LEU A 108 -3.94 6.51 12.18
N THR A 109 -3.52 7.49 11.36
CA THR A 109 -2.85 7.21 10.09
C THR A 109 -1.58 6.40 10.30
N LEU A 110 -0.82 6.66 11.37
CA LEU A 110 0.38 5.89 11.68
C LEU A 110 0.07 4.42 11.96
N VAL A 111 -1.02 4.14 12.69
CA VAL A 111 -1.47 2.75 12.95
C VAL A 111 -1.80 2.04 11.63
N ALA A 112 -2.58 2.68 10.75
CA ALA A 112 -2.92 2.13 9.45
C ALA A 112 -1.67 1.90 8.56
N MET A 113 -0.74 2.86 8.57
CA MET A 113 0.52 2.80 7.83
C MET A 113 1.39 1.64 8.31
N LEU A 114 1.50 1.42 9.63
CA LEU A 114 2.25 0.29 10.19
C LEU A 114 1.61 -1.06 9.84
N ILE A 115 0.28 -1.18 9.87
CA ILE A 115 -0.41 -2.41 9.43
C ILE A 115 -0.11 -2.70 7.96
N LEU A 116 -0.14 -1.68 7.10
CA LEU A 116 0.22 -1.81 5.69
C LEU A 116 1.69 -2.22 5.51
N LEU A 117 2.62 -1.56 6.20
CA LEU A 117 4.06 -1.86 6.14
C LEU A 117 4.35 -3.29 6.60
N VAL A 118 3.80 -3.72 7.73
CA VAL A 118 3.94 -5.09 8.25
C VAL A 118 3.36 -6.11 7.26
N SER A 119 2.19 -5.81 6.68
CA SER A 119 1.57 -6.68 5.66
C SER A 119 2.47 -6.86 4.45
N LEU A 120 3.00 -5.77 3.89
CA LEU A 120 3.91 -5.81 2.74
C LEU A 120 5.25 -6.48 3.07
N THR A 121 5.79 -6.23 4.25
CA THR A 121 7.03 -6.89 4.72
C THR A 121 6.82 -8.40 4.85
N ALA A 122 5.69 -8.83 5.41
CA ALA A 122 5.35 -10.25 5.53
C ALA A 122 5.11 -10.90 4.15
N ILE A 123 4.51 -10.17 3.19
CA ILE A 123 4.40 -10.64 1.80
C ILE A 123 5.80 -10.82 1.21
N TYR A 124 6.64 -9.79 1.30
CA TYR A 124 8.00 -9.81 0.76
C TYR A 124 8.83 -10.96 1.35
N GLY A 125 8.79 -11.15 2.67
CA GLY A 125 9.47 -12.27 3.34
C GLY A 125 8.98 -13.64 2.84
N ARG A 126 7.67 -13.82 2.62
CA ARG A 126 7.10 -15.07 2.07
C ARG A 126 7.50 -15.31 0.61
N LEU A 127 7.63 -14.24 -0.18
CA LEU A 127 8.14 -14.33 -1.54
C LEU A 127 9.61 -14.75 -1.53
N GLN A 128 10.45 -14.14 -0.70
CA GLN A 128 11.89 -14.45 -0.62
C GLN A 128 12.16 -15.87 -0.09
N ALA A 129 11.36 -16.36 0.85
CA ALA A 129 11.50 -17.71 1.41
C ALA A 129 11.04 -18.83 0.45
N SER A 130 10.38 -18.49 -0.65
CA SER A 130 9.88 -19.46 -1.63
C SER A 130 10.69 -19.36 -2.93
N PRO A 131 11.29 -20.46 -3.44
CA PRO A 131 11.94 -20.45 -4.74
C PRO A 131 10.95 -20.02 -5.84
N PRO A 132 11.33 -19.17 -6.80
CA PRO A 132 10.43 -18.76 -7.88
C PRO A 132 10.04 -19.95 -8.74
N SER A 133 8.79 -20.39 -8.61
CA SER A 133 8.24 -21.56 -9.30
C SER A 133 7.66 -21.21 -10.67
N GLY A 134 7.23 -19.96 -10.86
CA GLY A 134 6.63 -19.45 -12.10
C GLY A 134 7.59 -18.68 -13.01
N GLY A 135 8.91 -18.81 -12.80
CA GLY A 135 9.94 -18.19 -13.65
C GLY A 135 9.82 -16.67 -13.77
N ILE A 136 9.99 -16.15 -14.99
CA ILE A 136 9.95 -14.70 -15.26
C ILE A 136 8.56 -14.08 -15.01
N ALA A 137 7.50 -14.84 -15.27
CA ALA A 137 6.12 -14.34 -15.11
C ALA A 137 5.80 -14.08 -13.63
N GLU A 138 6.16 -14.99 -12.72
CA GLU A 138 6.01 -14.76 -11.28
C GLU A 138 6.87 -13.58 -10.81
N ARG A 139 8.09 -13.44 -11.34
CA ARG A 139 9.00 -12.36 -10.97
C ARG A 139 8.43 -10.99 -11.35
N LEU A 140 7.92 -10.84 -12.56
CA LEU A 140 7.37 -9.59 -13.06
C LEU A 140 5.96 -9.29 -12.53
N ALA A 141 5.13 -10.32 -12.34
CA ALA A 141 3.75 -10.11 -11.93
C ALA A 141 3.54 -10.10 -10.41
N VAL A 142 4.47 -10.63 -9.62
CA VAL A 142 4.31 -10.76 -8.17
C VAL A 142 5.46 -10.06 -7.44
N ARG A 143 6.69 -10.53 -7.66
CA ARG A 143 7.84 -10.09 -6.84
C ARG A 143 8.19 -8.63 -7.06
N LEU A 144 8.27 -8.19 -8.31
CA LEU A 144 8.61 -6.82 -8.67
C LEU A 144 7.55 -5.82 -8.14
N PRO A 145 6.23 -6.01 -8.39
CA PRO A 145 5.19 -5.15 -7.84
C PRO A 145 5.26 -5.00 -6.32
N PHE A 146 5.38 -6.11 -5.58
CA PHE A 146 5.43 -6.05 -4.11
C PHE A 146 6.71 -5.41 -3.59
N SER A 147 7.84 -5.54 -4.31
CA SER A 147 9.10 -4.89 -3.94
C SER A 147 9.02 -3.38 -4.11
N ILE A 148 8.47 -2.91 -5.24
CA ILE A 148 8.24 -1.48 -5.49
C ILE A 148 7.29 -0.91 -4.44
N TYR A 149 6.19 -1.62 -4.17
CA TYR A 149 5.19 -1.17 -3.21
C TYR A 149 5.76 -1.08 -1.79
N LEU A 150 6.50 -2.09 -1.33
CA LEU A 150 7.17 -2.08 -0.03
C LEU A 150 8.19 -0.93 0.08
N GLY A 151 8.99 -0.72 -0.97
CA GLY A 151 9.97 0.36 -1.00
C GLY A 151 9.31 1.73 -0.83
N TRP A 152 8.21 1.97 -1.55
CA TRP A 152 7.46 3.21 -1.41
C TRP A 152 6.83 3.38 -0.02
N ILE A 153 6.15 2.34 0.50
CA ILE A 153 5.52 2.42 1.82
C ILE A 153 6.53 2.64 2.94
N THR A 154 7.76 2.17 2.79
CA THR A 154 8.84 2.49 3.74
C THR A 154 9.11 3.99 3.79
N VAL A 155 9.24 4.65 2.65
CA VAL A 155 9.42 6.12 2.56
C VAL A 155 8.19 6.85 3.09
N ALA A 156 7.00 6.42 2.69
CA ALA A 156 5.74 7.01 3.13
C ALA A 156 5.54 6.87 4.65
N THR A 157 6.03 5.80 5.27
CA THR A 157 5.98 5.62 6.73
C THR A 157 6.84 6.66 7.43
N ILE A 158 8.06 6.92 6.95
CA ILE A 158 8.94 7.95 7.52
C ILE A 158 8.28 9.32 7.40
N ALA A 159 7.75 9.67 6.23
CA ALA A 159 7.03 10.93 6.00
C ALA A 159 5.79 11.06 6.91
N ASN A 160 5.04 9.97 7.10
CA ASN A 160 3.87 9.97 7.97
C ASN A 160 4.27 10.20 9.43
N VAL A 161 5.37 9.60 9.91
CA VAL A 161 5.91 9.84 11.25
C VAL A 161 6.29 11.32 11.41
N THR A 162 6.99 11.91 10.44
CA THR A 162 7.38 13.33 10.53
C THR A 162 6.18 14.26 10.61
N VAL A 163 5.10 13.96 9.88
CA VAL A 163 3.85 14.74 9.95
C VAL A 163 3.17 14.60 11.32
N VAL A 164 3.11 13.39 11.88
CA VAL A 164 2.54 13.18 13.23
C VAL A 164 3.35 13.91 14.30
N LEU A 165 4.68 13.91 14.19
CA LEU A 165 5.54 14.61 15.15
C LEU A 165 5.36 16.13 15.07
N ASP A 166 5.23 16.68 13.86
CA ASP A 166 4.96 18.11 13.66
C ASP A 166 3.56 18.51 14.18
N ASP A 167 2.53 17.71 13.88
CA ASP A 167 1.16 17.90 14.39
C ASP A 167 1.11 17.93 15.93
N LEU A 168 1.89 17.05 16.58
CA LEU A 168 2.04 17.03 18.04
C LEU A 168 2.93 18.15 18.60
N ARG A 169 3.50 19.00 17.75
CA ARG A 169 4.48 20.03 18.09
C ARG A 169 5.65 19.49 18.90
N TRP A 170 6.14 18.31 18.52
CA TRP A 170 7.26 17.68 19.20
C TRP A 170 8.53 18.50 18.99
N ASP A 171 9.19 18.81 20.10
CA ASP A 171 10.35 19.71 20.18
C ASP A 171 11.69 19.00 19.94
N GLY A 172 11.68 17.78 19.37
CA GLY A 172 12.90 17.01 19.14
C GLY A 172 13.61 16.55 20.42
N TRP A 173 12.89 16.54 21.56
CA TRP A 173 13.47 16.41 22.91
C TRP A 173 14.35 17.60 23.33
N GLY A 174 14.19 18.77 22.70
CA GLY A 174 14.98 19.97 22.98
C GLY A 174 16.37 19.99 22.34
N VAL A 175 16.58 19.20 21.28
CA VAL A 175 17.82 19.14 20.48
C VAL A 175 17.67 19.92 19.18
#